data_AF-A0A1V5FGD3-F1
#
_entry.id   AF-A0A1V5FGD3-F1
#
_cell.length_a   1.000
_cell.length_b   1.000
_cell.length_c   1.000
_cell.angle_alpha   90.00
_cell.angle_beta   90.00
_cell.angle_gamma   90.00
#
_symmetry.space_group_name_H-M   'P 1'
#
loop_
_entity.id
_entity.type
_entity.pdbx_description
1 polymer ?
#
loop_
_entity_poly.entity_id
_entity_poly.type
_entity_poly.pdbx_seq_one_letter_code
_entity_poly.pdbx_strand_id
1 'polypeptide(L)'
;MKNYLGEIIYASRQKDNLTQDQYGARYNVSGPAIFKFEKGYVKPSLELWLKMAADAAISERRAVLLWVKSKLPEEYQEYIELQSAAVVESEAESVKKKGKKPDYSKLENREQMREFLDKDKAMPKGLRDLLKDDELWALYKPTGHEINMLRDIFGPLGRGSKTAYREALRLIREFAHSF
;
A
#
# COMPACT_ATOMS: atom_id res chain seq x y z
N MET A 1 -16.06 -20.56 -7.81
CA MET A 1 -14.78 -20.21 -7.13
C MET A 1 -13.56 -20.21 -8.06
N LYS A 2 -12.94 -19.05 -8.28
CA LYS A 2 -11.70 -18.91 -9.07
C LYS A 2 -10.48 -19.12 -8.17
N ASN A 3 -9.62 -20.09 -8.49
CA ASN A 3 -8.47 -20.46 -7.66
C ASN A 3 -7.24 -19.59 -7.96
N TYR A 4 -7.28 -18.32 -7.56
CA TYR A 4 -6.18 -17.38 -7.82
C TYR A 4 -4.84 -17.85 -7.25
N LEU A 5 -4.82 -18.47 -6.06
CA LEU A 5 -3.59 -18.95 -5.44
C LEU A 5 -2.98 -20.10 -6.25
N GLY A 6 -3.79 -21.08 -6.65
CA GLY A 6 -3.30 -22.19 -7.46
C GLY A 6 -2.88 -21.79 -8.87
N GLU A 7 -3.55 -20.81 -9.49
CA GLU A 7 -3.14 -20.24 -10.77
C GLU A 7 -1.74 -19.61 -10.68
N ILE A 8 -1.47 -18.86 -9.60
CA ILE A 8 -0.16 -18.24 -9.37
C ILE A 8 0.92 -19.31 -9.11
N ILE A 9 0.62 -20.30 -8.28
CA ILE A 9 1.55 -21.41 -7.98
C ILE A 9 1.87 -22.19 -9.27
N TYR A 10 0.85 -22.49 -10.07
CA TYR A 10 1.03 -23.15 -11.36
C TYR A 10 1.90 -22.33 -12.31
N ALA A 11 1.62 -21.03 -12.46
CA ALA A 11 2.39 -20.14 -13.31
C ALA A 11 3.86 -20.01 -12.86
N SER A 12 4.09 -19.89 -11.55
CA SER A 12 5.43 -19.86 -10.94
C SER A 12 6.21 -21.15 -11.24
N ARG A 13 5.58 -22.31 -11.06
CA ARG A 13 6.21 -23.61 -11.35
C ARG A 13 6.53 -23.77 -12.84
N GLN A 14 5.61 -23.38 -13.72
CA GLN A 14 5.80 -23.48 -15.17
C GLN A 14 6.91 -22.54 -15.66
N LYS A 15 7.01 -21.33 -15.09
CA LYS A 15 8.09 -20.37 -15.39
C LYS A 15 9.48 -20.98 -15.16
N ASP A 16 9.62 -21.79 -14.12
CA ASP A 16 10.88 -22.44 -13.76
C ASP A 16 11.06 -23.84 -14.39
N ASN A 17 10.11 -24.29 -15.22
CA ASN A 17 10.09 -25.63 -15.83
C ASN A 17 10.24 -26.78 -14.82
N LEU A 18 9.59 -26.66 -13.66
CA LEU A 18 9.69 -27.67 -12.59
C LEU A 18 8.49 -28.62 -12.58
N THR A 19 8.76 -29.86 -12.18
CA THR A 19 7.71 -30.80 -11.77
C THR A 19 7.13 -30.40 -10.42
N GLN A 20 5.95 -30.94 -10.07
CA GLN A 20 5.31 -30.66 -8.78
C GLN A 20 6.16 -31.13 -7.59
N ASP A 21 6.87 -32.25 -7.72
CA ASP A 21 7.79 -32.74 -6.69
C ASP A 21 9.01 -31.83 -6.53
N GLN A 22 9.62 -31.39 -7.63
CA GLN A 22 10.77 -30.47 -7.58
C GLN A 22 10.38 -29.10 -7.03
N TYR A 23 9.19 -28.59 -7.38
CA TYR A 23 8.69 -27.33 -6.84
C TYR A 23 8.37 -27.47 -5.35
N GLY A 24 7.71 -28.57 -4.95
CA GLY A 24 7.39 -28.86 -3.56
C GLY A 24 8.64 -28.98 -2.67
N ALA A 25 9.69 -29.62 -3.18
CA ALA A 25 10.96 -29.78 -2.47
C ALA A 25 11.57 -28.44 -2.02
N ARG A 26 11.41 -27.36 -2.80
CA ARG A 26 11.90 -26.01 -2.42
C ARG A 26 11.27 -25.49 -1.13
N TYR A 27 10.04 -25.90 -0.84
CA TYR A 27 9.27 -25.43 0.30
C TYR A 27 9.08 -26.50 1.37
N ASN A 28 9.78 -27.63 1.26
CA ASN A 28 9.62 -28.79 2.13
C ASN A 28 8.17 -29.34 2.13
N VAL A 29 7.56 -29.39 0.95
CA VAL A 29 6.18 -29.84 0.72
C VAL A 29 6.18 -30.95 -0.34
N SER A 30 5.29 -31.93 -0.21
CA SER A 30 5.19 -33.02 -1.20
C SER A 30 4.54 -32.55 -2.51
N GLY A 31 4.93 -33.11 -3.65
CA GLY A 31 4.30 -32.79 -4.94
C GLY A 31 2.78 -33.00 -4.97
N PRO A 32 2.21 -34.04 -4.33
CA PRO A 32 0.75 -34.18 -4.18
C PRO A 32 0.08 -33.00 -3.47
N ALA A 33 0.77 -32.34 -2.53
CA ALA A 33 0.24 -31.13 -1.90
C ALA A 33 0.29 -29.93 -2.86
N ILE A 34 1.35 -29.78 -3.67
CA ILE A 34 1.40 -28.78 -4.74
C ILE A 34 0.25 -28.98 -5.73
N PHE A 35 -0.02 -30.22 -6.16
CA PHE A 35 -1.17 -30.53 -7.00
C PHE A 35 -2.50 -30.08 -6.36
N LYS A 36 -2.69 -30.35 -5.07
CA LYS A 36 -3.90 -29.93 -4.33
C LYS A 36 -4.02 -28.41 -4.26
N PHE A 37 -2.92 -27.67 -4.15
CA PHE A 37 -2.93 -26.22 -4.18
C PHE A 37 -3.29 -25.68 -5.56
N GLU A 38 -2.69 -26.22 -6.63
CA GLU A 38 -2.96 -25.83 -8.02
C GLU A 38 -4.42 -26.08 -8.41
N LYS A 39 -5.00 -27.21 -7.97
CA LYS A 39 -6.41 -27.53 -8.21
C LYS A 39 -7.39 -26.83 -7.26
N GLY A 40 -6.90 -26.24 -6.18
CA GLY A 40 -7.71 -25.49 -5.22
C GLY A 40 -8.45 -26.37 -4.21
N TYR A 41 -8.07 -27.65 -4.13
CA TYR A 41 -8.62 -28.58 -3.13
C TYR A 41 -8.18 -28.22 -1.71
N VAL A 42 -6.95 -27.71 -1.58
CA VAL A 42 -6.37 -27.29 -0.30
C VAL A 42 -5.73 -25.92 -0.49
N LYS A 43 -5.81 -25.07 0.53
CA LYS A 43 -5.13 -23.77 0.55
C LYS A 43 -3.84 -23.91 1.35
N PRO A 44 -2.70 -23.38 0.89
CA PRO A 44 -1.47 -23.36 1.68
C PRO A 44 -1.66 -22.55 2.97
N SER A 45 -0.85 -22.83 3.99
CA SER A 45 -0.74 -21.94 5.15
C SER A 45 -0.26 -20.56 4.71
N LEU A 46 -0.55 -19.53 5.51
CA LEU A 46 -0.12 -18.16 5.17
C LEU A 46 1.40 -18.08 5.04
N GLU A 47 2.14 -18.68 5.97
CA GLU A 47 3.61 -18.67 5.95
C GLU A 47 4.17 -19.33 4.69
N LEU A 48 3.62 -20.48 4.29
CA LEU A 48 4.02 -21.19 3.08
C LEU A 48 3.70 -20.36 1.83
N TRP A 49 2.51 -19.76 1.80
CA TRP A 49 2.08 -18.89 0.72
C TRP A 49 2.97 -17.66 0.56
N LEU A 50 3.39 -17.01 1.66
CA LEU A 50 4.28 -15.85 1.59
C LEU A 50 5.63 -16.19 0.96
N LYS A 51 6.19 -17.37 1.29
CA LYS A 51 7.43 -17.86 0.66
C LYS A 51 7.23 -18.08 -0.86
N MET A 52 6.14 -18.74 -1.25
CA MET A 52 5.82 -18.96 -2.68
C MET A 52 5.53 -17.66 -3.44
N ALA A 53 4.87 -16.71 -2.79
CA ALA A 53 4.51 -15.43 -3.38
C ALA A 53 5.75 -14.54 -3.62
N ALA A 54 6.73 -14.59 -2.72
CA ALA A 54 8.01 -13.91 -2.89
C ALA A 54 8.74 -14.41 -4.16
N ASP A 55 8.80 -15.73 -4.37
CA ASP A 55 9.40 -16.33 -5.57
C ASP A 55 8.62 -15.99 -6.86
N ALA A 56 7.29 -15.78 -6.73
CA ALA A 56 6.43 -15.30 -7.81
C ALA A 56 6.51 -13.78 -8.05
N ALA A 57 7.42 -13.07 -7.36
CA ALA A 57 7.56 -11.61 -7.40
C ALA A 57 6.29 -10.84 -7.01
N ILE A 58 5.52 -11.38 -6.08
CA ILE A 58 4.33 -10.74 -5.49
C ILE A 58 4.76 -10.07 -4.19
N SER A 59 4.36 -8.82 -3.99
CA SER A 59 4.61 -8.12 -2.73
C SER A 59 3.95 -8.86 -1.55
N GLU A 60 4.54 -8.74 -0.37
CA GLU A 60 3.99 -9.34 0.86
C GLU A 60 2.55 -8.84 1.13
N ARG A 61 2.31 -7.53 0.98
CA ARG A 61 0.98 -6.92 1.17
C ARG A 61 -0.06 -7.52 0.23
N ARG A 62 0.28 -7.65 -1.06
CA ARG A 62 -0.60 -8.24 -2.07
C ARG A 62 -0.81 -9.73 -1.81
N ALA A 63 0.24 -10.45 -1.39
CA ALA A 63 0.16 -11.86 -1.04
C ALA A 63 -0.81 -12.09 0.13
N VAL A 64 -0.75 -11.27 1.19
CA VAL A 64 -1.69 -11.34 2.31
C VAL A 64 -3.12 -11.09 1.84
N LEU A 65 -3.36 -10.05 1.04
CA LEU A 65 -4.70 -9.74 0.53
C LEU A 65 -5.28 -10.87 -0.34
N LEU A 66 -4.46 -11.49 -1.19
CA LEU A 66 -4.85 -12.65 -1.99
C LEU A 66 -5.21 -13.84 -1.11
N TRP A 67 -4.43 -14.09 -0.05
CA TRP A 67 -4.67 -15.19 0.87
C TRP A 67 -5.97 -14.98 1.66
N VAL A 68 -6.19 -13.77 2.19
CA VAL A 68 -7.42 -13.41 2.91
C VAL A 68 -8.63 -13.52 1.99
N LYS A 69 -8.55 -12.95 0.78
CA LYS A 69 -9.61 -13.04 -0.23
C LYS A 69 -9.95 -14.50 -0.56
N SER A 70 -8.95 -15.37 -0.64
CA SER A 70 -9.18 -16.80 -0.90
C SER A 70 -9.98 -17.48 0.21
N LYS A 71 -9.92 -17.00 1.46
CA LYS A 71 -10.60 -17.61 2.62
C LYS A 71 -12.02 -17.08 2.83
N LEU A 72 -12.36 -15.94 2.24
CA LEU A 72 -13.67 -15.34 2.39
C LEU A 72 -14.75 -16.09 1.58
N PRO A 73 -16.00 -16.17 2.09
CA PRO A 73 -17.16 -16.56 1.30
C PRO A 73 -17.31 -15.69 0.04
N GLU A 74 -17.87 -16.25 -1.03
CA GLU A 74 -17.97 -15.59 -2.35
C GLU A 74 -18.63 -14.21 -2.26
N GLU A 75 -19.66 -14.07 -1.42
CA GLU A 75 -20.39 -12.82 -1.15
C GLU A 75 -19.49 -11.67 -0.66
N TYR A 76 -18.38 -11.98 0.02
CA TYR A 76 -17.48 -10.97 0.59
C TYR A 76 -16.22 -10.74 -0.23
N GLN A 77 -15.97 -11.53 -1.28
CA GLN A 77 -14.74 -11.45 -2.06
C GLN A 77 -14.66 -10.16 -2.90
N GLU A 78 -15.80 -9.57 -3.24
CA GLU A 78 -15.88 -8.34 -4.03
C GLU A 78 -15.45 -7.11 -3.24
N TYR A 79 -15.60 -7.11 -1.90
CA TYR A 79 -15.16 -6.00 -1.05
C TYR A 79 -13.62 -5.86 -0.97
N ILE A 80 -12.86 -6.88 -1.36
CA ILE A 80 -11.40 -6.79 -1.46
C ILE A 80 -11.01 -6.40 -2.89
N GLU A 81 -10.85 -5.09 -3.08
CA GLU A 81 -10.31 -4.51 -4.32
C GLU A 81 -8.79 -4.72 -4.41
N LEU A 82 -8.39 -5.78 -5.11
CA LEU A 82 -6.98 -6.09 -5.38
C LEU A 82 -6.28 -5.06 -6.30
N GLN A 83 -7.05 -4.23 -7.02
CA GLN A 83 -6.51 -3.20 -7.91
C GLN A 83 -5.89 -2.03 -7.13
N SER A 84 -6.43 -1.69 -5.94
CA SER A 84 -5.85 -0.66 -5.08
C SER A 84 -4.44 -1.01 -4.60
N ALA A 85 -4.13 -2.28 -4.36
CA ALA A 85 -2.80 -2.73 -3.95
C ALA A 85 -1.75 -2.60 -5.07
N ALA A 86 -2.12 -2.92 -6.33
CA ALA A 86 -1.24 -2.75 -7.48
C ALA A 86 -1.01 -1.27 -7.85
N VAL A 87 -2.04 -0.42 -7.68
CA VAL A 87 -1.91 1.03 -7.87
C VAL A 87 -1.01 1.63 -6.79
N VAL A 88 -1.20 1.28 -5.50
CA VAL A 88 -0.34 1.72 -4.40
C VAL A 88 1.10 1.22 -4.55
N GLU A 89 1.33 0.04 -5.13
CA GLU A 89 2.68 -0.49 -5.43
C GLU A 89 3.34 0.21 -6.62
N SER A 90 2.59 0.47 -7.69
CA SER A 90 3.09 1.24 -8.85
C SER A 90 3.34 2.71 -8.48
N GLU A 91 2.56 3.27 -7.56
CA GLU A 91 2.80 4.58 -6.96
C GLU A 91 3.98 4.55 -5.99
N ALA A 92 4.16 3.50 -5.17
CA ALA A 92 5.30 3.37 -4.27
C ALA A 92 6.64 3.16 -5.02
N GLU A 93 6.65 2.38 -6.11
CA GLU A 93 7.84 2.20 -6.97
C GLU A 93 8.12 3.42 -7.85
N SER A 94 7.09 4.11 -8.35
CA SER A 94 7.27 5.37 -9.06
C SER A 94 7.63 6.54 -8.13
N VAL A 95 7.29 6.47 -6.84
CA VAL A 95 7.77 7.38 -5.78
C VAL A 95 9.24 7.12 -5.44
N LYS A 96 9.75 5.89 -5.55
CA LYS A 96 11.20 5.62 -5.43
C LYS A 96 12.03 6.17 -6.60
N LYS A 97 11.42 6.40 -7.78
CA LYS A 97 12.09 6.91 -9.00
C LYS A 97 11.83 8.39 -9.31
N LYS A 98 10.85 9.05 -8.69
CA LYS A 98 10.68 10.51 -8.77
C LYS A 98 11.42 11.13 -7.58
N GLY A 99 12.30 12.09 -7.87
CA GLY A 99 13.31 12.60 -6.95
C GLY A 99 12.81 12.88 -5.53
N LYS A 100 13.72 12.73 -4.55
CA LYS A 100 13.52 12.94 -3.11
C LYS A 100 12.37 13.92 -2.84
N LYS A 101 11.21 13.39 -2.45
CA LYS A 101 10.11 14.23 -1.95
C LYS A 101 10.70 15.09 -0.82
N PRO A 102 10.43 16.41 -0.82
CA PRO A 102 10.97 17.29 0.20
C PRO A 102 10.45 16.86 1.56
N ASP A 103 11.35 16.68 2.52
CA ASP A 103 10.98 16.32 3.88
C ASP A 103 10.74 17.59 4.70
N TYR A 104 9.47 17.87 4.99
CA TYR A 104 9.07 19.07 5.71
C TYR A 104 9.34 18.99 7.21
N SER A 105 9.58 17.80 7.78
CA SER A 105 9.80 17.62 9.22
C SER A 105 11.04 18.33 9.75
N LYS A 106 11.99 18.67 8.87
CA LYS A 106 13.23 19.39 9.20
C LYS A 106 13.05 20.91 9.27
N LEU A 107 11.87 21.41 8.92
CA LEU A 107 11.56 22.83 8.94
C LEU A 107 10.78 23.16 10.20
N GLU A 108 11.39 23.96 11.07
CA GLU A 108 10.76 24.38 12.33
C GLU A 108 10.04 25.72 12.19
N ASN A 109 10.44 26.53 11.21
CA ASN A 109 9.93 27.89 11.06
C ASN A 109 8.81 28.00 9.99
N ARG A 110 7.72 28.70 10.33
CA ARG A 110 6.52 28.88 9.47
C ARG A 110 6.87 29.49 8.12
N GLU A 111 7.73 30.50 8.11
CA GLU A 111 8.11 31.23 6.89
C GLU A 111 8.90 30.32 5.95
N GLN A 112 9.84 29.55 6.49
CA GLN A 112 10.60 28.55 5.75
C GLN A 112 9.68 27.46 5.19
N MET A 113 8.71 26.96 5.98
CA MET A 113 7.74 26.00 5.49
C MET A 113 6.93 26.56 4.31
N ARG A 114 6.44 27.80 4.38
CA ARG A 114 5.67 28.42 3.28
C ARG A 114 6.48 28.54 1.99
N GLU A 115 7.71 29.01 2.06
CA GLU A 115 8.56 29.16 0.87
C GLU A 115 8.87 27.82 0.19
N PHE A 116 9.06 26.76 0.97
CA PHE A 116 9.30 25.42 0.44
C PHE A 116 8.02 24.80 -0.16
N LEU A 117 6.86 25.02 0.47
CA LEU A 117 5.57 24.50 0.01
C LEU A 117 5.12 25.12 -1.31
N ASP A 118 5.40 26.40 -1.53
CA ASP A 118 5.07 27.06 -2.80
C ASP A 118 5.92 26.54 -3.97
N LYS A 119 7.12 26.02 -3.70
CA LYS A 119 8.03 25.46 -4.71
C LYS A 119 7.79 23.97 -4.99
N ASP A 120 7.06 23.26 -4.12
CA ASP A 120 6.82 21.82 -4.28
C ASP A 120 5.70 21.52 -5.29
N LYS A 121 6.09 20.93 -6.42
CA LYS A 121 5.16 20.48 -7.47
C LYS A 121 4.41 19.19 -7.11
N ALA A 122 4.91 18.41 -6.14
CA ALA A 122 4.29 17.16 -5.70
C ALA A 122 3.12 17.39 -4.72
N MET A 123 2.92 18.61 -4.26
CA MET A 123 1.83 18.99 -3.37
C MET A 123 0.45 18.93 -4.08
N PRO A 124 -0.53 18.18 -3.53
CA PRO A 124 -1.90 18.20 -3.98
C PRO A 124 -2.50 19.62 -3.90
N LYS A 125 -3.33 19.99 -4.89
CA LYS A 125 -3.92 21.33 -4.96
C LYS A 125 -4.72 21.68 -3.69
N GLY A 126 -5.56 20.76 -3.21
CA GLY A 126 -6.37 20.99 -2.00
C GLY A 126 -5.53 21.21 -0.74
N LEU A 127 -4.38 20.51 -0.62
CA LEU A 127 -3.45 20.70 0.49
C LEU A 127 -2.70 22.04 0.37
N ARG A 128 -2.31 22.43 -0.85
CA ARG A 128 -1.69 23.75 -1.09
C ARG A 128 -2.66 24.89 -0.73
N ASP A 129 -3.92 24.76 -1.13
CA ASP A 129 -4.96 25.76 -0.83
C ASP A 129 -5.24 25.83 0.69
N LEU A 130 -5.16 24.71 1.40
CA LEU A 130 -5.26 24.68 2.86
C LEU A 130 -4.07 25.37 3.52
N LEU A 131 -2.83 25.08 3.11
CA LEU A 131 -1.63 25.67 3.73
C LEU A 131 -1.40 27.15 3.37
N LYS A 132 -2.12 27.69 2.39
CA LYS A 132 -2.17 29.14 2.14
C LYS A 132 -3.09 29.89 3.11
N ASP A 133 -3.95 29.18 3.83
CA ASP A 133 -4.90 29.78 4.77
C ASP A 133 -4.21 30.31 6.04
N ASP A 134 -4.21 31.62 6.23
CA ASP A 134 -3.63 32.24 7.43
C ASP A 134 -4.37 31.85 8.72
N GLU A 135 -5.68 31.59 8.66
CA GLU A 135 -6.45 31.16 9.84
C GLU A 135 -6.01 29.78 10.31
N LEU A 136 -5.69 28.87 9.39
CA LEU A 136 -5.16 27.55 9.72
C LEU A 136 -3.85 27.68 10.50
N TRP A 137 -2.95 28.54 10.04
CA TRP A 137 -1.67 28.75 10.72
C TRP A 137 -1.82 29.47 12.05
N ALA A 138 -2.81 30.34 12.20
CA ALA A 138 -3.11 30.99 13.47
C ALA A 138 -3.64 29.99 14.51
N LEU A 139 -4.58 29.13 14.10
CA LEU A 139 -5.32 28.24 14.99
C LEU A 139 -4.61 26.90 15.21
N TYR A 140 -4.18 26.25 14.14
CA TYR A 140 -3.67 24.88 14.19
C TYR A 140 -2.14 24.84 14.26
N LYS A 141 -1.43 25.74 13.58
CA LYS A 141 0.05 25.71 13.49
C LYS A 141 0.56 24.32 13.08
N PRO A 142 0.20 23.81 11.88
CA PRO A 142 0.60 22.48 11.47
C PRO A 142 2.12 22.31 11.42
N THR A 143 2.62 21.17 11.90
CA THR A 143 4.05 20.83 11.87
C THR A 143 4.46 20.26 10.52
N GLY A 144 5.76 20.30 10.23
CA GLY A 144 6.30 19.66 9.03
C GLY A 144 6.01 18.16 8.94
N HIS A 145 5.94 17.47 10.08
CA HIS A 145 5.56 16.05 10.14
C HIS A 145 4.10 15.83 9.73
N GLU A 146 3.18 16.65 10.24
CA GLU A 146 1.76 16.60 9.87
C GLU A 146 1.57 16.88 8.37
N ILE A 147 2.31 17.84 7.83
CA ILE A 147 2.27 18.17 6.40
C ILE A 147 2.79 17.00 5.54
N ASN A 148 3.87 16.34 5.96
CA ASN A 148 4.36 15.12 5.31
C ASN A 148 3.28 14.03 5.31
N MET A 149 2.62 13.78 6.43
CA MET A 149 1.56 12.77 6.52
C MET A 149 0.35 13.11 5.63
N LEU A 150 -0.08 14.37 5.63
CA LEU A 150 -1.16 14.83 4.74
C LEU A 150 -0.81 14.61 3.26
N ARG A 151 0.43 14.94 2.86
CA ARG A 151 0.88 14.74 1.48
C ARG A 151 0.98 13.25 1.13
N ASP A 152 1.62 12.45 1.98
CA ASP A 152 2.02 11.08 1.63
C ASP A 152 0.92 10.04 1.84
N ILE A 153 0.03 10.25 2.82
CA ILE A 153 -1.08 9.33 3.11
C ILE A 153 -2.35 9.75 2.39
N PHE A 154 -2.71 11.04 2.47
CA PHE A 154 -3.98 11.53 1.93
C PHE A 154 -3.86 12.04 0.50
N GLY A 155 -2.69 12.51 0.07
CA GLY A 155 -2.43 12.95 -1.30
C GLY A 155 -2.73 11.90 -2.38
N PRO A 156 -2.35 10.62 -2.22
CA PRO A 156 -2.68 9.57 -3.17
C PRO A 156 -4.17 9.22 -3.26
N LEU A 157 -4.96 9.49 -2.21
CA LEU A 157 -6.40 9.19 -2.18
C LEU A 157 -7.23 10.11 -3.10
N GLY A 158 -6.63 11.19 -3.61
CA GLY A 158 -7.24 12.09 -4.59
C GLY A 158 -6.82 13.54 -4.38
N ARG A 159 -7.31 14.42 -5.27
CA ARG A 159 -6.97 15.86 -5.19
C ARG A 159 -7.37 16.51 -3.86
N GLY A 160 -8.46 16.03 -3.26
CA GLY A 160 -9.04 16.52 -2.01
C GLY A 160 -9.54 17.98 -2.07
N SER A 161 -10.47 18.33 -1.19
CA SER A 161 -10.85 19.72 -0.93
C SER A 161 -10.07 20.28 0.26
N LYS A 162 -10.05 21.61 0.41
CA LYS A 162 -9.52 22.28 1.61
C LYS A 162 -10.14 21.73 2.91
N THR A 163 -11.44 21.46 2.89
CA THR A 163 -12.17 20.89 4.04
C THR A 163 -11.73 19.46 4.34
N ALA A 164 -11.57 18.62 3.31
CA ALA A 164 -11.12 17.24 3.50
C ALA A 164 -9.73 17.15 4.14
N TYR A 165 -8.79 17.99 3.70
CA TYR A 165 -7.46 18.03 4.31
C TYR A 165 -7.46 18.62 5.73
N ARG A 166 -8.41 19.53 6.04
CA ARG A 166 -8.58 20.06 7.41
C ARG A 166 -9.08 18.97 8.36
N GLU A 167 -10.06 18.18 7.93
CA GLU A 167 -10.53 17.01 8.71
C GLU A 167 -9.42 15.96 8.85
N ALA A 168 -8.65 15.70 7.79
CA ALA A 168 -7.50 14.81 7.86
C ALA A 168 -6.44 15.30 8.86
N LEU A 169 -6.16 16.60 8.91
CA LEU A 169 -5.24 17.19 9.91
C LEU A 169 -5.78 17.02 11.33
N ARG A 170 -7.08 17.19 11.53
CA ARG A 170 -7.72 16.96 12.83
C ARG A 170 -7.60 15.49 13.25
N LEU A 171 -7.89 14.55 12.35
CA LEU A 171 -7.74 13.11 12.59
C LEU A 171 -6.30 12.75 12.94
N ILE A 172 -5.32 13.26 12.16
CA ILE A 172 -3.90 13.07 12.44
C ILE A 172 -3.57 13.45 13.89
N ARG A 173 -4.05 14.62 14.36
CA ARG A 173 -3.80 15.08 15.73
C ARG A 173 -4.50 14.23 16.77
N GLU A 174 -5.74 13.87 16.51
CA GLU A 174 -6.54 13.04 17.42
C GLU A 174 -5.85 11.69 17.66
N PHE A 175 -5.29 11.07 16.63
CA PHE A 175 -4.58 9.80 16.77
C PHE A 175 -3.11 9.94 17.18
N ALA A 176 -2.42 11.02 16.82
CA ALA A 176 -1.01 11.22 17.16
C ALA A 176 -0.79 11.73 18.60
N HIS A 177 -1.78 12.38 19.22
CA HIS A 177 -1.71 12.86 20.60
C HIS A 177 -2.44 11.96 21.62
N SER A 178 -3.03 10.84 21.18
CA SER A 178 -3.74 9.88 22.05
C SER A 178 -2.83 8.79 22.65
N PHE A 179 -1.51 9.01 22.69
CA PHE A 179 -0.54 8.11 23.33
C PHE A 179 0.49 8.88 24.15
#